data_AF-A0A7W2SZC4-F1
#
_entry.id   AF-A0A7W2SZC4-F1
#
_cell.length_a   1.000
_cell.length_b   1.000
_cell.length_c   1.000
_cell.angle_alpha   90.00
_cell.angle_beta   90.00
_cell.angle_gamma   90.00
#
_symmetry.space_group_name_H-M   'P 1'
#
loop_
_entity.id
_entity.type
_entity.pdbx_description
1 polymer ?
#
loop_
_entity_poly.entity_id
_entity_poly.type
_entity_poly.pdbx_seq_one_letter_code
_entity_poly.pdbx_strand_id
1 'polypeptide(L)'
;MSVLVQVRLIKFFISIGITLLILGYYLLLYVDLPTKMGVTGIIICACCIAFGLLFSLPTKLYLTLLLMARERGQQQNLTVNKKAEK
;
A
#
# COMPACT_ATOMS: atom_id res chain seq x y z
N MET A 1 20.04 -1.78 8.88
CA MET A 1 19.62 -0.38 8.67
C MET A 1 18.34 -0.25 7.84
N SER A 2 18.27 -0.75 6.61
CA SER A 2 17.27 -0.37 5.60
C SER A 2 15.79 -0.62 5.92
N VAL A 3 15.45 -1.62 6.75
CA VAL A 3 14.04 -2.01 7.03
C VAL A 3 13.19 -0.87 7.62
N LEU A 4 13.78 0.02 8.41
CA LEU A 4 13.11 1.20 8.98
C LEU A 4 12.75 2.25 7.91
N VAL A 5 13.45 2.26 6.77
CA VAL A 5 13.14 3.13 5.64
C VAL A 5 11.94 2.59 4.87
N GLN A 6 11.91 1.28 4.59
CA GLN A 6 10.77 0.63 3.93
C GLN A 6 9.45 0.82 4.72
N VAL A 7 9.48 0.61 6.05
CA VAL A 7 8.30 0.80 6.90
C VAL A 7 7.85 2.27 6.94
N ARG A 8 8.78 3.24 6.95
CA ARG A 8 8.41 4.67 6.84
C ARG A 8 7.81 5.01 5.48
N LEU A 9 8.35 4.48 4.39
CA LEU A 9 7.83 4.72 3.03
C LEU A 9 6.39 4.20 2.89
N ILE A 10 6.11 3.00 3.43
CA ILE A 10 4.76 2.41 3.45
C ILE A 10 3.79 3.28 4.27
N LYS A 11 4.17 3.75 5.46
CA LYS A 11 3.33 4.65 6.28
C LYS A 11 3.06 5.99 5.59
N PHE A 12 4.05 6.54 4.88
CA PHE A 12 3.89 7.79 4.12
C PHE A 12 2.94 7.63 2.93
N PHE A 13 3.08 6.53 2.17
CA PHE A 13 2.23 6.20 1.03
C PHE A 13 0.77 5.93 1.46
N ILE A 14 0.55 5.26 2.60
CA ILE A 14 -0.80 5.11 3.18
C ILE A 14 -1.42 6.46 3.56
N SER A 15 -0.62 7.39 4.10
CA SER A 15 -1.08 8.75 4.41
C SER A 15 -1.47 9.50 3.14
N ILE A 16 -0.62 9.48 2.12
CA ILE A 16 -0.87 10.15 0.84
C ILE A 16 -2.10 9.56 0.12
N GLY A 17 -2.29 8.24 0.17
CA GLY A 17 -3.45 7.57 -0.42
C GLY A 17 -4.77 7.98 0.22
N ILE A 18 -4.79 8.11 1.56
CA ILE A 18 -5.96 8.64 2.29
C ILE A 18 -6.21 10.12 1.95
N THR A 19 -5.17 10.96 1.92
CA THR A 19 -5.32 12.38 1.56
C THR A 19 -5.83 12.57 0.13
N LEU A 20 -5.35 11.77 -0.84
CA LEU A 20 -5.86 11.76 -2.21
C LEU A 20 -7.32 11.30 -2.28
N LEU A 21 -7.69 10.24 -1.55
CA LEU A 21 -9.07 9.74 -1.54
C LEU A 21 -10.04 10.78 -0.95
N ILE A 22 -9.67 11.42 0.15
CA ILE A 22 -10.45 12.53 0.74
C ILE A 22 -10.58 13.68 -0.25
N LEU A 23 -9.50 14.08 -0.92
CA LEU A 23 -9.51 15.18 -1.90
C LEU A 23 -10.37 14.85 -3.12
N GLY A 24 -10.31 13.63 -3.64
CA GLY A 24 -11.16 13.15 -4.73
C GLY A 24 -12.65 13.10 -4.36
N TYR A 25 -12.97 12.67 -3.13
CA TYR A 25 -14.33 12.70 -2.61
C TYR A 25 -14.84 14.13 -2.38
N TYR A 26 -13.99 15.04 -1.91
CA TYR A 26 -14.31 16.47 -1.81
C TYR A 26 -14.61 17.06 -3.19
N LEU A 27 -13.84 16.69 -4.22
CA LEU A 27 -14.07 17.13 -5.59
C LEU A 27 -15.40 16.58 -6.14
N LEU A 28 -15.74 15.34 -5.82
CA LEU A 28 -17.02 14.69 -6.19
C LEU A 28 -18.26 15.35 -5.54
N LEU A 29 -18.08 15.97 -4.36
CA LEU A 29 -19.16 16.62 -3.59
C LEU A 29 -19.26 18.13 -3.87
N TYR A 30 -18.14 18.78 -4.20
CA TYR A 30 -18.07 20.23 -4.45
C TYR A 30 -18.22 20.59 -5.94
N VAL A 31 -17.92 19.64 -6.83
CA VAL A 31 -18.31 19.72 -8.24
C VAL A 31 -19.58 18.88 -8.41
N ASP A 32 -20.72 19.52 -8.59
CA ASP A 32 -21.88 18.88 -9.21
C ASP A 32 -21.48 18.40 -10.61
N LEU A 33 -21.07 17.13 -10.68
CA LEU A 33 -20.40 16.51 -11.82
C LEU A 33 -21.05 16.77 -13.20
N PRO A 34 -22.39 16.78 -13.37
CA PRO A 34 -22.98 16.99 -14.69
C PRO A 34 -22.98 18.45 -15.18
N THR A 35 -22.88 19.47 -14.32
CA THR A 35 -23.25 20.86 -14.72
C THR A 35 -22.09 21.82 -14.97
N LYS A 36 -20.91 21.62 -14.37
CA LYS A 36 -19.82 22.63 -14.41
C LYS A 36 -18.50 22.22 -15.07
N MET A 37 -18.15 20.93 -15.11
CA MET A 37 -16.90 20.44 -15.72
C MET A 37 -17.04 19.14 -16.53
N GLY A 38 -18.15 18.41 -16.42
CA GLY A 38 -18.41 17.21 -17.22
C GLY A 38 -17.33 16.14 -17.10
N VAL A 39 -16.97 15.54 -18.24
CA VAL A 39 -16.15 14.32 -18.32
C VAL A 39 -14.79 14.42 -17.61
N THR A 40 -14.15 15.60 -17.64
CA THR A 40 -12.84 15.83 -17.01
C THR A 40 -12.88 15.62 -15.49
N GLY A 41 -13.98 16.03 -14.83
CA GLY A 41 -14.15 15.80 -13.38
C GLY A 41 -14.29 14.32 -13.04
N ILE A 42 -15.01 13.57 -13.87
CA ILE A 42 -15.19 12.11 -13.73
C ILE A 42 -13.83 11.40 -13.84
N ILE A 43 -13.01 11.75 -14.84
CA ILE A 43 -11.68 11.17 -15.07
C ILE A 43 -10.77 11.43 -13.86
N ILE A 44 -10.73 12.66 -13.35
CA ILE A 44 -9.91 13.01 -12.17
C ILE A 44 -10.34 12.20 -10.94
N CYS A 45 -11.65 12.10 -10.66
CA CYS A 45 -12.16 11.31 -9.54
C CYS A 45 -11.83 9.82 -9.67
N ALA A 46 -12.02 9.24 -10.87
CA ALA A 46 -11.70 7.85 -11.16
C ALA A 46 -10.20 7.55 -10.99
N CYS A 47 -9.33 8.41 -11.51
CA CYS A 47 -7.88 8.29 -11.31
C CYS A 47 -7.48 8.39 -9.84
N CYS A 48 -8.07 9.32 -9.08
CA CYS A 48 -7.73 9.51 -7.66
C CYS A 48 -8.10 8.28 -6.80
N ILE A 49 -9.29 7.71 -7.03
CA ILE A 49 -9.74 6.46 -6.38
C ILE A 49 -8.85 5.29 -6.81
N ALA A 50 -8.54 5.15 -8.11
CA ALA A 50 -7.67 4.10 -8.61
C ALA A 50 -6.26 4.14 -7.99
N PHE A 51 -5.66 5.33 -7.85
CA PHE A 51 -4.35 5.50 -7.20
C PHE A 51 -4.39 5.16 -5.70
N GLY A 52 -5.46 5.52 -4.98
CA GLY A 52 -5.63 5.16 -3.56
C GLY A 52 -5.73 3.64 -3.35
N LEU A 53 -6.45 2.95 -4.23
CA LEU A 53 -6.51 1.48 -4.24
C LEU A 53 -5.17 0.85 -4.63
N LEU A 54 -4.45 1.45 -5.60
CA LEU A 54 -3.17 0.92 -6.09
C LEU A 54 -2.07 0.86 -5.02
N PHE A 55 -1.98 1.81 -4.08
CA PHE A 55 -0.99 1.72 -2.97
C PHE A 55 -1.36 0.69 -1.89
N SER A 56 -2.62 0.29 -1.79
CA SER A 56 -3.04 -0.75 -0.84
C SER A 56 -2.43 -2.13 -1.18
N LEU A 57 -2.20 -2.42 -2.46
CA LEU A 57 -1.61 -3.66 -2.96
C LEU A 57 -0.16 -3.92 -2.49
N PRO A 58 0.84 -3.05 -2.77
CA PRO A 58 2.22 -3.27 -2.33
C PRO A 58 2.36 -3.31 -0.81
N THR A 59 1.50 -2.59 -0.07
CA THR A 59 1.45 -2.64 1.39
C THR A 59 1.08 -4.03 1.91
N LYS A 60 0.07 -4.68 1.32
CA LYS A 60 -0.31 -6.06 1.63
C LYS A 60 0.78 -7.06 1.23
N LEU A 61 1.34 -6.92 0.02
CA LEU A 61 2.38 -7.83 -0.50
C LEU A 61 3.65 -7.81 0.35
N TYR A 62 4.11 -6.62 0.78
CA TYR A 62 5.32 -6.49 1.61
C TYR A 62 5.19 -7.27 2.93
N LEU A 63 4.02 -7.25 3.58
CA LEU A 63 3.81 -8.00 4.82
C LEU A 63 3.86 -9.52 4.59
N THR A 64 3.27 -10.03 3.50
CA THR A 64 3.35 -11.45 3.11
C THR A 64 4.80 -11.89 2.85
N LEU A 65 5.57 -11.07 2.13
CA LEU A 65 6.98 -11.35 1.86
C LEU A 65 7.84 -11.31 3.14
N LEU A 66 7.55 -10.37 4.05
CA LEU A 66 8.22 -10.27 5.35
C LEU A 66 7.92 -11.48 6.25
N LEU A 67 6.68 -11.98 6.23
CA LEU A 67 6.28 -13.19 6.95
C LEU A 67 6.96 -14.44 6.38
N MET A 68 6.96 -14.62 5.05
CA MET A 68 7.71 -15.72 4.41
C MET A 68 9.21 -15.67 4.70
N ALA A 69 9.80 -14.47 4.78
CA ALA A 69 11.21 -14.31 5.14
C ALA A 69 11.49 -14.71 6.60
N ARG A 70 10.59 -14.39 7.54
CA ARG A 70 10.68 -14.84 8.95
C ARG A 70 10.60 -16.36 9.05
N GLU A 71 9.64 -16.97 8.38
CA GLU A 71 9.35 -18.40 8.48
C GLU A 71 10.48 -19.27 7.91
N ARG A 72 11.04 -18.88 6.75
CA ARG A 72 12.25 -19.50 6.18
C ARG A 72 13.45 -19.39 7.13
N GLY A 73 13.61 -18.25 7.81
CA GLY A 73 14.68 -18.04 8.80
C GLY A 73 14.59 -19.00 9.99
N GLN A 74 13.39 -19.29 10.49
CA GLN A 74 13.19 -20.32 11.52
C GLN A 74 13.50 -21.74 11.00
N GLN A 75 12.98 -22.12 9.84
CA GLN A 75 13.23 -23.45 9.26
C GLN A 75 14.74 -23.72 9.05
N GLN A 76 15.51 -22.71 8.66
CA GLN A 76 16.97 -22.84 8.51
C GLN A 76 17.67 -23.04 9.87
N ASN A 77 17.21 -22.40 10.94
CA ASN A 77 17.79 -22.59 12.26
C ASN A 77 17.52 -23.98 12.85
N LEU A 78 16.29 -24.50 12.71
CA LEU A 78 15.94 -25.86 13.12
C LEU A 78 16.74 -26.93 12.34
N THR A 79 16.97 -26.73 11.04
CA THR A 79 17.73 -27.70 10.21
C THR A 79 19.24 -27.64 10.45
N VAL A 80 19.80 -26.48 10.82
CA VAL A 80 21.20 -26.37 11.27
C VAL A 80 21.38 -27.04 12.64
N ASN A 81 20.48 -26.81 13.60
CA ASN A 81 20.56 -27.44 14.93
C ASN A 81 20.49 -28.97 14.84
N LYS A 82 19.57 -29.54 14.03
CA LYS A 82 19.49 -30.99 13.76
C LYS A 82 20.70 -31.59 13.02
N LYS A 83 21.65 -30.77 12.56
CA LYS A 83 22.91 -31.18 11.92
C LYS A 83 24.14 -30.90 12.80
N ALA A 84 23.95 -30.39 14.02
CA ALA A 84 25.00 -30.29 15.05
C ALA A 84 24.91 -31.43 16.09
N GLU A 85 23.81 -32.20 16.07
CA GLU A 85 23.53 -33.35 16.94
C GLU A 85 23.75 -34.70 16.21
N LYS A 86 24.44 -34.69 15.06
CA LYS A 86 24.74 -35.83 14.19
C LYS A 86 26.12 -35.73 13.55
#